data_AF-A0A9E6ACQ3-F1
#
_entry.id   AF-A0A9E6ACQ3-F1
#
_cell.length_a   1.000
_cell.length_b   1.000
_cell.length_c   1.000
_cell.angle_alpha   90.00
_cell.angle_beta   90.00
_cell.angle_gamma   90.00
#
_symmetry.space_group_name_H-M   'P 1'
#
loop_
_entity.id
_entity.type
_entity.pdbx_description
1 polymer ?
#
loop_
_entity_poly.entity_id
_entity_poly.type
_entity_poly.pdbx_seq_one_letter_code
_entity_poly.pdbx_strand_id
1 'polypeptide(L)'
;MKRSARPCSQCTECSQKIDLNLVTCPQCHAAQGLEALAGIDPSIHIKNQKLAIRFSFIFGGLGLHKFYLGQYLKGSLYLMFSWTLVPMIVGWVDAFRTMKMSPFNFQQRYSRRVTRHYI
;
A
#
# COMPACT_ATOMS: atom_id res chain seq x y z
N MET A 1 20.64 17.80 -20.23
CA MET A 1 19.91 16.67 -20.87
C MET A 1 19.45 15.70 -19.79
N LYS A 2 18.17 15.74 -19.39
CA LYS A 2 17.61 14.80 -18.41
C LYS A 2 17.19 13.52 -19.15
N ARG A 3 17.94 12.43 -18.98
CA ARG A 3 17.53 11.10 -19.48
C ARG A 3 16.30 10.68 -18.66
N SER A 4 15.11 10.81 -19.24
CA SER A 4 13.91 10.20 -18.71
C SER A 4 14.12 8.69 -18.71
N ALA A 5 14.37 8.09 -17.55
CA ALA A 5 14.42 6.63 -17.41
C ALA A 5 13.02 6.09 -17.74
N ARG A 6 12.87 5.54 -18.95
CA ARG A 6 11.60 4.98 -19.40
C ARG A 6 11.37 3.66 -18.66
N PRO A 7 10.19 3.41 -18.08
CA PRO A 7 9.89 2.10 -17.51
C PRO A 7 9.89 1.07 -18.64
N CYS A 8 10.72 0.04 -18.51
CA CYS A 8 10.75 -1.09 -19.44
C CYS A 8 10.15 -2.33 -18.77
N SER A 9 9.23 -3.00 -19.46
CA SER A 9 8.75 -4.34 -19.10
C SER A 9 9.38 -5.39 -20.02
N GLN A 10 9.37 -6.66 -19.58
CA GLN A 10 9.82 -7.77 -20.42
C GLN A 10 8.61 -8.43 -21.09
N CYS A 11 8.77 -8.76 -22.36
CA CYS A 11 7.80 -9.55 -23.09
C CYS A 11 7.69 -10.97 -22.52
N THR A 12 6.49 -11.44 -22.20
CA THR A 12 6.25 -12.82 -21.72
C THR A 12 6.58 -13.89 -22.77
N GLU A 13 6.36 -13.60 -24.05
CA GLU A 13 6.58 -14.57 -25.13
C GLU A 13 8.04 -14.65 -25.60
N CYS A 14 8.71 -13.50 -25.80
CA CYS A 14 10.05 -13.45 -26.40
C CYS A 14 11.14 -12.89 -25.47
N SER A 15 10.84 -12.58 -24.21
CA SER A 15 11.76 -12.00 -23.19
C SER A 15 12.50 -10.72 -23.60
N GLN A 16 12.10 -10.06 -24.70
CA GLN A 16 12.71 -8.82 -25.12
C GLN A 16 12.28 -7.67 -24.20
N LYS A 17 13.21 -6.76 -23.88
CA LYS A 17 12.88 -5.50 -23.18
C LYS A 17 12.07 -4.60 -24.10
N ILE A 18 10.87 -4.24 -23.68
CA ILE A 18 9.98 -3.32 -24.38
C ILE A 18 9.67 -2.09 -23.51
N ASP A 19 9.33 -0.99 -24.18
CA ASP A 19 8.87 0.23 -23.52
C ASP A 19 7.43 0.03 -23.02
N LEU A 20 7.14 0.45 -21.80
CA LEU A 20 5.82 0.26 -21.17
C LEU A 20 4.67 0.98 -21.92
N ASN A 21 4.98 1.92 -22.82
CA ASN A 21 3.99 2.64 -23.62
C ASN A 21 3.59 1.88 -24.92
N LEU A 22 4.34 0.85 -25.32
CA LEU A 22 4.02 0.05 -26.51
C LEU A 22 3.04 -1.07 -26.16
N VAL A 23 1.86 -1.03 -26.78
CA VAL A 23 0.81 -2.06 -26.64
C VAL A 23 1.18 -3.38 -27.36
N THR A 24 2.17 -3.34 -28.26
CA THR A 24 2.57 -4.51 -29.07
C THR A 24 4.09 -4.61 -29.11
N CYS A 25 4.62 -5.83 -28.92
CA CYS A 25 6.05 -6.09 -29.02
C CYS A 25 6.54 -6.07 -30.48
N PRO A 26 7.62 -5.34 -30.84
CA PRO A 26 8.10 -5.24 -32.22
C PRO A 26 8.83 -6.49 -32.75
N GLN A 27 9.13 -7.48 -31.90
CA GLN A 27 9.82 -8.71 -32.31
C GLN A 27 8.86 -9.88 -32.48
N CYS A 28 7.94 -10.08 -31.54
CA CYS A 28 7.00 -11.21 -31.57
C CYS A 28 5.55 -10.81 -31.85
N HIS A 29 5.23 -9.51 -31.94
CA HIS A 29 3.87 -8.98 -32.16
C HIS A 29 2.83 -9.38 -31.10
N ALA A 30 3.25 -9.93 -29.97
CA ALA A 30 2.38 -10.17 -28.83
C ALA A 30 1.87 -8.84 -28.25
N ALA A 31 0.57 -8.76 -27.97
CA ALA A 31 -0.05 -7.63 -27.29
C ALA A 31 0.29 -7.66 -25.79
N GLN A 32 0.61 -6.50 -25.21
CA GLN A 32 1.02 -6.34 -23.80
C GLN A 32 0.39 -5.07 -23.21
N GLY A 33 0.17 -5.05 -21.90
CA GLY A 33 -0.34 -3.87 -21.20
C GLY A 33 -1.87 -3.78 -21.13
N LEU A 34 -2.59 -4.88 -21.32
CA LEU A 34 -4.04 -4.92 -21.07
C LEU A 34 -4.37 -4.69 -19.59
N GLU A 35 -3.45 -4.99 -18.68
CA GLU A 35 -3.61 -4.77 -17.24
C GLU A 35 -3.86 -3.30 -16.89
N ALA A 36 -3.37 -2.34 -17.68
CA ALA A 36 -3.66 -0.92 -17.49
C ALA A 36 -5.11 -0.56 -17.83
N LEU A 37 -5.74 -1.29 -18.76
CA LEU A 37 -7.14 -1.09 -19.18
C LEU A 37 -8.15 -1.64 -18.15
N ALA A 38 -7.73 -2.58 -17.30
CA ALA A 38 -8.56 -3.12 -16.23
C ALA A 38 -8.76 -2.15 -15.05
N GLY A 39 -8.13 -0.98 -15.08
CA GLY A 39 -8.21 0.01 -13.98
C GLY A 39 -7.55 -0.45 -12.67
N ILE A 40 -6.79 -1.54 -12.71
CA ILE A 40 -6.09 -2.11 -11.55
C ILE A 40 -4.67 -1.54 -11.56
N ASP A 41 -4.43 -0.55 -10.70
CA ASP A 41 -3.09 0.02 -10.50
C ASP A 41 -2.21 -1.02 -9.76
N PRO A 42 -1.16 -1.58 -10.39
CA PRO A 42 -0.33 -2.64 -9.79
C PRO A 42 0.55 -2.12 -8.63
N SER A 43 0.48 -0.82 -8.32
CA SER A 43 1.17 -0.20 -7.18
C SER A 43 0.29 -0.08 -5.94
N ILE A 44 -0.96 -0.56 -5.93
CA ILE A 44 -1.81 -0.53 -4.72
C ILE A 44 -1.53 -1.76 -3.84
N HIS A 45 -0.89 -1.53 -2.69
CA HIS A 45 -0.68 -2.57 -1.70
C HIS A 45 -1.86 -2.62 -0.71
N ILE A 46 -2.69 -3.67 -0.82
CA ILE A 46 -3.83 -3.89 0.06
C ILE A 46 -3.34 -4.39 1.42
N LYS A 47 -3.67 -3.67 2.49
CA LYS A 47 -3.38 -4.09 3.88
C LYS A 47 -4.57 -4.87 4.44
N ASN A 48 -4.30 -5.88 5.27
CA ASN A 48 -5.36 -6.69 5.86
C ASN A 48 -5.98 -5.99 7.08
N GLN A 49 -7.25 -5.62 6.98
CA GLN A 49 -8.00 -4.95 8.04
C GLN A 49 -8.05 -5.78 9.33
N LYS A 50 -8.23 -7.10 9.23
CA LYS A 50 -8.33 -7.99 10.40
C LYS A 50 -7.03 -8.04 11.20
N LEU A 51 -5.89 -7.94 10.52
CA LEU A 51 -4.59 -7.80 11.16
C LEU A 51 -4.46 -6.46 11.89
N ALA A 52 -4.90 -5.35 11.26
CA ALA A 52 -4.90 -4.04 11.90
C ALA A 52 -5.76 -4.01 13.17
N ILE A 53 -6.93 -4.64 13.17
CA ILE A 53 -7.81 -4.74 14.34
C ILE A 53 -7.13 -5.55 15.46
N ARG A 54 -6.59 -6.74 15.15
CA ARG A 54 -5.89 -7.58 16.15
C ARG A 54 -4.69 -6.86 16.76
N PHE A 55 -3.92 -6.15 15.94
CA PHE A 55 -2.80 -5.34 16.43
C PHE A 55 -3.26 -4.15 17.26
N SER A 56 -4.40 -3.53 16.92
CA SER A 56 -4.95 -2.43 17.73
C SER A 56 -5.42 -2.92 19.11
N PHE A 57 -5.91 -4.16 19.21
CA PHE A 57 -6.36 -4.74 20.48
C PHE A 57 -5.19 -5.19 21.37
N ILE A 58 -4.20 -5.89 20.80
CA ILE A 58 -3.08 -6.46 21.55
C ILE A 58 -1.96 -5.43 21.78
N PHE A 59 -1.66 -4.62 20.76
CA PHE A 59 -0.60 -3.60 20.78
C PHE A 59 -1.16 -2.17 20.80
N GLY A 60 -2.40 -2.00 21.27
CA GLY A 60 -3.10 -0.71 21.33
C GLY A 60 -2.31 0.36 22.11
N GLY A 61 -1.79 -0.02 23.27
CA GLY A 61 -0.99 0.86 24.12
C GLY A 61 0.35 1.30 23.52
N LEU A 62 0.92 0.51 22.61
CA LEU A 62 2.19 0.81 21.95
C LEU A 62 2.03 1.60 20.64
N GLY A 63 0.80 1.73 20.13
CA GLY A 63 0.53 2.43 18.86
C GLY A 63 1.04 1.70 17.60
N LEU A 64 1.41 0.42 17.70
CA LEU A 64 2.00 -0.36 16.61
C LEU A 64 1.06 -0.51 15.39
N HIS A 65 -0.24 -0.50 15.64
CA HIS A 65 -1.26 -0.50 14.58
C HIS A 65 -1.20 0.77 13.71
N LYS A 66 -0.87 1.95 14.26
CA LYS A 66 -0.69 3.18 13.46
C LYS A 66 0.54 3.12 12.56
N PHE A 67 1.62 2.48 13.03
CA PHE A 67 2.78 2.16 12.21
C PHE A 67 2.42 1.20 11.07
N TYR A 68 1.61 0.18 11.33
CA TYR A 68 1.11 -0.73 10.27
C TYR A 68 0.32 0.02 9.19
N LEU A 69 -0.45 1.03 9.58
CA LEU A 69 -1.22 1.90 8.67
C LEU A 69 -0.32 2.94 7.92
N GLY A 70 0.98 2.97 8.19
CA GLY A 70 1.95 3.91 7.61
C GLY A 70 1.89 5.32 8.22
N GLN A 71 1.16 5.52 9.31
CA GLN A 71 1.01 6.80 10.00
C GLN A 71 2.12 6.98 11.05
N TYR A 72 3.37 7.03 10.60
CA TYR A 72 4.58 7.04 11.46
C TYR A 72 4.56 8.17 12.51
N LEU A 73 4.13 9.39 12.14
CA LEU A 73 4.01 10.51 13.09
C LEU A 73 3.05 10.19 14.25
N LYS A 74 1.88 9.64 13.94
CA LYS A 74 0.87 9.30 14.96
C LYS A 74 1.33 8.11 15.80
N GLY A 75 1.98 7.12 15.19
CA GLY A 75 2.57 6.00 15.91
C GLY A 75 3.67 6.45 16.87
N SER A 76 4.56 7.35 16.43
CA SER A 76 5.63 7.90 17.29
C SER A 76 5.07 8.70 18.45
N LEU A 77 4.01 9.50 18.23
CA LEU A 77 3.30 10.18 19.30
C LEU A 77 2.74 9.19 20.34
N TYR A 78 2.13 8.09 19.89
CA TYR A 78 1.60 7.05 20.78
C TYR A 78 2.71 6.38 21.58
N LEU A 79 3.87 6.14 20.97
CA LEU A 79 5.02 5.56 21.65
C LEU A 79 5.58 6.49 22.74
N MET A 80 5.69 7.79 22.45
CA MET A 80 6.11 8.79 23.44
C MET A 80 5.11 8.92 24.59
N PHE A 81 3.81 8.80 24.32
CA PHE A 81 2.77 8.83 25.35
C PHE A 81 2.49 7.46 25.99
N SER A 82 3.21 6.39 25.60
CA SER A 82 3.04 5.03 26.13
C SER A 82 3.16 4.96 27.65
N TRP A 83 3.96 5.83 28.25
CA TRP A 83 4.13 5.94 29.71
C TRP A 83 2.90 6.45 30.46
N THR A 84 1.94 7.09 29.77
CA THR A 84 0.73 7.67 30.39
C THR A 84 -0.49 6.74 30.39
N LEU A 85 -0.38 5.52 29.83
CA LEU A 85 -1.49 4.58 29.59
C LEU A 85 -2.65 5.10 28.71
N VAL A 86 -2.73 6.41 28.44
CA VAL A 86 -3.65 7.07 27.49
C VAL A 86 -3.70 6.37 26.12
N PRO A 87 -2.58 6.03 25.45
CA PRO A 87 -2.64 5.37 24.14
C PRO A 87 -3.32 4.00 24.18
N MET A 88 -3.44 3.36 25.35
CA MET A 88 -4.21 2.12 25.49
C MET A 88 -5.70 2.37 25.23
N ILE A 89 -6.30 3.38 25.87
CA ILE A 89 -7.71 3.72 25.69
C ILE A 89 -7.98 4.18 24.25
N VAL A 90 -7.11 5.04 23.72
CA VAL A 90 -7.29 5.54 22.34
C VAL A 90 -7.13 4.42 21.31
N GLY A 91 -6.21 3.48 21.53
CA GLY A 91 -6.03 2.29 20.69
C GLY A 91 -7.26 1.37 20.66
N TRP A 92 -7.99 1.26 21.77
CA TRP A 92 -9.27 0.53 21.82
C TRP A 92 -10.36 1.25 21.02
N VAL A 93 -10.48 2.56 21.17
CA VAL A 93 -11.44 3.38 20.38
C VAL A 93 -11.15 3.26 18.88
N ASP A 94 -9.88 3.29 18.47
CA ASP A 94 -9.47 3.08 17.08
C ASP A 94 -9.76 1.65 16.58
N ALA A 95 -9.62 0.64 17.44
CA ALA A 95 -9.98 -0.75 17.12
C ALA A 95 -11.48 -0.88 16.83
N PHE A 96 -12.34 -0.33 17.70
CA PHE A 96 -13.78 -0.32 17.50
C PHE A 96 -14.19 0.47 16.26
N ARG A 97 -13.60 1.65 16.03
CA ARG A 97 -13.84 2.44 14.82
C ARG A 97 -13.48 1.66 13.56
N THR A 98 -12.34 0.97 13.58
CA THR A 98 -11.88 0.14 12.46
C THR A 98 -12.74 -1.10 12.27
N MET A 99 -13.29 -1.68 13.33
CA MET A 99 -14.23 -2.80 13.27
C MET A 99 -15.58 -2.40 12.67
N LYS A 100 -16.09 -1.20 12.99
CA LYS A 100 -17.32 -0.67 12.38
C LYS A 100 -17.13 -0.19 10.94
N MET A 101 -15.89 -0.02 10.48
CA MET A 101 -15.57 0.41 9.12
C MET A 101 -15.61 -0.80 8.17
N SER A 102 -16.24 -0.65 7.00
CA SER A 102 -16.24 -1.71 6.00
C SER A 102 -14.86 -1.89 5.35
N PRO A 103 -14.52 -3.08 4.84
CA PRO A 103 -13.24 -3.33 4.18
C PRO A 103 -12.98 -2.41 2.99
N PHE A 104 -14.03 -2.05 2.24
CA PHE A 104 -13.94 -1.09 1.15
C PHE A 104 -13.46 0.28 1.64
N ASN A 105 -14.07 0.81 2.71
CA ASN A 105 -13.66 2.08 3.31
C ASN A 105 -12.24 2.01 3.88
N PHE A 106 -11.88 0.89 4.50
CA PHE A 106 -10.53 0.67 5.03
C PHE A 106 -9.51 0.69 3.89
N GLN A 107 -9.76 -0.04 2.81
CA GLN A 107 -8.91 -0.03 1.63
C GLN A 107 -8.84 1.37 1.03
N GLN A 108 -9.95 2.07 0.83
CA GLN A 108 -9.92 3.43 0.27
C GLN A 108 -9.07 4.40 1.11
N ARG A 109 -9.10 4.29 2.44
CA ARG A 109 -8.39 5.22 3.34
C ARG A 109 -6.93 4.84 3.61
N TYR A 110 -6.59 3.55 3.55
CA TYR A 110 -5.28 3.03 3.92
C TYR A 110 -4.51 2.37 2.76
N SER A 111 -5.11 2.26 1.58
CA SER A 111 -4.39 1.93 0.36
C SER A 111 -3.40 3.05 0.09
N ARG A 112 -2.12 2.75 0.23
CA ARG A 112 -1.06 3.63 -0.26
C ARG A 112 -0.72 3.19 -1.66
N ARG A 113 -0.68 4.16 -2.58
CA ARG A 113 0.10 3.97 -3.81
C ARG A 113 1.54 3.74 -3.36
N VAL A 114 2.06 2.56 -3.64
CA VAL A 114 3.49 2.31 -3.57
C VAL A 114 4.07 3.16 -4.68
N THR A 115 4.60 4.34 -4.34
CA THR A 115 5.46 5.08 -5.24
C THR A 115 6.68 4.19 -5.48
N ARG A 116 6.66 3.40 -6.55
CA ARG A 116 7.86 2.73 -7.04
C ARG A 116 8.82 3.84 -7.44
N HIS A 117 9.70 4.23 -6.52
CA HIS A 117 10.93 4.90 -6.87
C HIS A 117 11.75 3.88 -7.65
N TYR A 118 11.56 3.89 -8.98
CA TYR A 118 12.46 3.23 -9.91
C TYR A 118 13.77 3.99 -9.82
N ILE A 119 14.78 3.36 -9.19
CA ILE A 119 16.18 3.81 -9.21
C ILE A 119 16.83 3.16 -10.43
#